data_AF-A0A6A6EZD8-F1
#
_entry.id   AF-A0A6A6EZD8-F1
#
_cell.length_a   1.000
_cell.length_b   1.000
_cell.length_c   1.000
_cell.angle_alpha   90.00
_cell.angle_beta   90.00
_cell.angle_gamma   90.00
#
_symmetry.space_group_name_H-M   'P 1'
#
loop_
_entity.id
_entity.type
_entity.pdbx_description
1 polymer ?
#
loop_
_entity_poly.entity_id
_entity_poly.type
_entity_poly.pdbx_seq_one_letter_code
_entity_poly.pdbx_strand_id
1 'polypeptide(L)'
;MDSRRPPEYTLDLTADRSHVRDIVKGLLHTIFFHRYFTPIFPATHELLDLTLPFVSQPDIEALIETRTTTLLRHLDTTSTTRNSPTFLTLTLQFLERKRRRTWFLQKPDEETPWETWHLNITVLPTNNNTALRNSSLSKNSSTDYNSTQTRHLMTYELEKATWQVLEIANQQRNHIPPITTNESNPFPYDLKIKRSGQEGWGGKMGIF
;
A
#
# COMPACT_ATOMS: atom_id res chain seq x y z
N MET A 1 -23.77 18.16 -11.12
CA MET A 1 -22.32 17.91 -11.03
C MET A 1 -22.14 16.42 -11.15
N ASP A 2 -21.52 15.96 -12.24
CA ASP A 2 -21.51 14.53 -12.58
C ASP A 2 -20.99 13.69 -11.42
N SER A 3 -21.82 12.75 -10.95
CA SER A 3 -21.42 11.66 -10.07
C SER A 3 -20.51 10.69 -10.83
N ARG A 4 -19.35 11.17 -11.29
CA ARG A 4 -18.31 10.28 -11.82
C ARG A 4 -17.83 9.43 -10.66
N ARG A 5 -17.75 8.13 -10.92
CA ARG A 5 -17.15 7.19 -9.98
C ARG A 5 -15.76 7.73 -9.59
N PRO A 6 -15.43 7.79 -8.28
CA PRO A 6 -14.10 8.17 -7.83
C PRO A 6 -13.03 7.35 -8.56
N PRO A 7 -11.91 7.96 -8.99
CA PRO A 7 -10.86 7.21 -9.67
C PRO A 7 -10.23 6.15 -8.77
N GLU A 8 -9.90 5.03 -9.41
CA GLU A 8 -9.22 3.88 -8.83
C GLU A 8 -7.95 3.63 -9.65
N TYR A 9 -6.81 3.53 -8.98
CA TYR A 9 -5.51 3.30 -9.59
C TYR A 9 -4.91 1.99 -9.09
N THR A 10 -4.17 1.29 -9.94
CA THR A 10 -3.51 0.02 -9.60
C THR A 10 -2.02 0.14 -9.82
N LEU A 11 -1.25 -0.28 -8.82
CA LEU A 11 0.21 -0.36 -8.84
C LEU A 11 0.59 -1.80 -8.56
N ASP A 12 1.47 -2.36 -9.40
CA ASP A 12 1.96 -3.71 -9.24
C ASP A 12 3.36 -3.68 -8.63
N LEU A 13 3.59 -4.56 -7.67
CA LEU A 13 4.86 -4.71 -6.96
C LEU A 13 5.24 -6.18 -6.90
N THR A 14 6.53 -6.45 -7.04
CA THR A 14 7.11 -7.75 -6.71
C THR A 14 8.14 -7.56 -5.61
N ALA A 15 8.09 -8.41 -4.59
CA ALA A 15 9.01 -8.36 -3.46
C ALA A 15 9.31 -9.76 -2.91
N ASP A 16 10.48 -9.96 -2.33
CA ASP A 16 10.71 -11.10 -1.44
C ASP A 16 10.17 -10.80 -0.03
N ARG A 17 10.16 -11.83 0.83
CA ARG A 17 9.67 -11.70 2.21
C ARG A 17 10.46 -10.69 3.05
N SER A 18 11.76 -10.57 2.83
CA SER A 18 12.62 -9.64 3.59
C SER A 18 12.36 -8.17 3.25
N HIS A 19 12.03 -7.87 1.99
CA HIS A 19 11.92 -6.50 1.51
C HIS A 19 10.47 -6.01 1.36
N VAL A 20 9.48 -6.91 1.36
CA VAL A 20 8.06 -6.53 1.11
C VAL A 20 7.54 -5.45 2.06
N ARG A 21 7.91 -5.49 3.34
CA ARG A 21 7.48 -4.46 4.31
C ARG A 21 7.99 -3.09 3.91
N ASP A 22 9.27 -2.99 3.59
CA ASP A 22 9.91 -1.70 3.32
C ASP A 22 9.51 -1.17 1.93
N ILE A 23 9.37 -2.04 0.91
CA ILE A 23 8.83 -1.70 -0.43
C ILE A 23 7.42 -1.13 -0.33
N VAL A 24 6.53 -1.80 0.39
CA VAL A 24 5.15 -1.33 0.59
C VAL A 24 5.13 -0.01 1.36
N LYS A 25 5.93 0.11 2.43
CA LYS A 25 6.06 1.34 3.21
C LYS A 25 6.54 2.49 2.32
N GLY A 26 7.58 2.26 1.51
CA GLY A 26 8.15 3.24 0.59
C GLY A 26 7.10 3.80 -0.35
N LEU A 27 6.40 2.92 -1.07
CA LEU A 27 5.39 3.35 -2.03
C LEU A 27 4.19 4.05 -1.37
N LEU A 28 3.74 3.60 -0.19
CA LEU A 28 2.66 4.26 0.56
C LEU A 28 3.04 5.68 0.98
N HIS A 29 4.26 5.88 1.49
CA HIS A 29 4.74 7.24 1.81
C HIS A 29 4.84 8.12 0.56
N THR A 30 5.25 7.57 -0.58
CA THR A 30 5.23 8.29 -1.86
C THR A 30 3.80 8.74 -2.22
N ILE A 31 2.79 7.88 -2.10
CA ILE A 31 1.40 8.26 -2.36
C ILE A 31 0.94 9.34 -1.38
N PHE A 32 1.21 9.17 -0.07
CA PHE A 32 0.86 10.17 0.94
C PHE A 32 1.53 11.52 0.68
N PHE A 33 2.79 11.53 0.25
CA PHE A 33 3.49 12.79 -0.07
C PHE A 33 2.74 13.63 -1.11
N HIS A 34 2.08 12.98 -2.08
CA HIS A 34 1.32 13.65 -3.13
C HIS A 34 -0.15 13.92 -2.82
N ARG A 35 -0.69 13.31 -1.75
CA ARG A 35 -2.13 13.29 -1.45
C ARG A 35 -2.48 13.64 -0.01
N TYR A 36 -1.49 13.94 0.82
CA TYR A 36 -1.66 14.49 2.15
C TYR A 36 -1.53 16.00 2.09
N PHE A 37 -2.65 16.70 2.31
CA PHE A 37 -2.75 18.15 2.08
C PHE A 37 -2.46 18.99 3.34
N THR A 38 -1.90 18.36 4.37
CA THR A 38 -1.39 19.05 5.56
C THR A 38 0.08 19.41 5.31
N PRO A 39 0.57 20.57 5.79
CA PRO A 39 1.99 20.90 5.69
C PRO A 39 2.87 19.81 6.32
N ILE A 40 3.91 19.40 5.60
CA ILE A 40 4.90 18.42 6.05
C ILE A 40 6.30 18.98 5.88
N PHE A 41 7.23 18.51 6.71
CA PHE A 41 8.65 18.78 6.48
C PHE A 41 9.18 17.83 5.39
N PRO A 42 10.03 18.31 4.48
CA PRO A 42 10.69 17.46 3.50
C PRO A 42 11.55 16.40 4.20
N ALA A 43 11.31 15.13 3.87
CA ALA A 43 12.12 14.00 4.32
C ALA A 43 12.18 12.95 3.21
N THR A 44 13.22 12.14 3.22
CA THR A 44 13.41 11.04 2.28
C THR A 44 13.86 9.78 3.03
N HIS A 45 13.74 8.64 2.38
CA HIS A 45 14.47 7.43 2.79
C HIS A 45 15.12 6.76 1.59
N GLU A 46 16.17 6.00 1.87
CA GLU A 46 16.81 5.14 0.89
C GLU A 46 16.19 3.74 0.96
N LEU A 47 15.78 3.23 -0.20
CA LEU A 47 15.20 1.91 -0.31
C LEU A 47 15.62 1.26 -1.63
N LEU A 48 16.24 0.08 -1.52
CA LEU A 48 16.95 -0.54 -2.64
C LEU A 48 17.98 0.43 -3.21
N ASP A 49 17.79 0.88 -4.46
CA ASP A 49 18.66 1.83 -5.14
C ASP A 49 17.91 3.15 -5.46
N LEU A 50 16.85 3.45 -4.71
CA LEU A 50 15.97 4.61 -4.89
C LEU A 50 15.92 5.49 -3.63
N THR A 51 15.90 6.81 -3.84
CA THR A 51 15.60 7.81 -2.82
C THR A 51 14.15 8.24 -2.96
N LEU A 52 13.29 7.87 -2.00
CA LEU A 52 11.84 8.12 -2.05
C LEU A 52 11.42 9.18 -1.02
N PRO A 53 10.39 9.99 -1.31
CA PRO A 53 9.84 10.92 -0.34
C PRO A 53 9.23 10.18 0.85
N PHE A 54 9.39 10.76 2.04
CA PHE A 54 8.90 10.21 3.28
C PHE A 54 8.02 11.22 4.02
N VAL A 55 6.90 10.74 4.56
CA VAL A 55 5.96 11.56 5.32
C VAL A 55 6.13 11.27 6.80
N SER A 56 6.89 12.12 7.49
CA SER A 56 7.19 12.02 8.93
C SER A 56 6.01 12.48 9.82
N GLN A 57 4.88 11.79 9.72
CA GLN A 57 3.68 12.07 10.50
C GLN A 57 3.34 10.85 11.36
N PRO A 58 3.27 10.97 12.70
CA PRO A 58 3.08 9.83 13.61
C PRO A 58 1.88 8.94 13.26
N ASP A 59 0.75 9.54 12.89
CA ASP A 59 -0.48 8.79 12.57
C ASP A 59 -0.34 7.99 11.26
N ILE A 60 0.34 8.55 10.25
CA ILE A 60 0.60 7.87 8.97
C ILE A 60 1.61 6.75 9.19
N GLU A 61 2.69 7.01 9.92
CA GLU A 61 3.69 6.00 10.26
C GLU A 61 3.09 4.83 11.03
N ALA A 62 2.30 5.11 12.07
CA ALA A 62 1.63 4.08 12.86
C ALA A 62 0.62 3.27 12.03
N LEU A 63 -0.13 3.92 11.14
CA LEU A 63 -1.05 3.24 10.22
C LEU A 63 -0.30 2.28 9.28
N ILE A 64 0.74 2.76 8.63
CA ILE A 64 1.55 1.96 7.69
C ILE A 64 2.24 0.81 8.44
N GLU A 65 2.80 1.07 9.62
CA GLU A 65 3.44 0.05 10.45
C GLU A 65 2.45 -1.05 10.85
N THR A 66 1.26 -0.67 11.32
CA THR A 66 0.22 -1.61 11.71
C THR A 66 -0.21 -2.49 10.54
N ARG A 67 -0.38 -1.90 9.35
CA ARG A 67 -0.82 -2.62 8.15
C ARG A 67 0.26 -3.49 7.54
N THR A 68 1.51 -3.04 7.51
CA THR A 68 2.65 -3.86 7.07
C THR A 68 2.96 -4.99 8.06
N THR A 69 2.77 -4.78 9.37
CA THR A 69 2.83 -5.87 10.36
C THR A 69 1.75 -6.91 10.12
N THR A 70 0.52 -6.46 9.79
CA THR A 70 -0.59 -7.35 9.43
C THR A 70 -0.29 -8.12 8.14
N LEU A 71 0.33 -7.46 7.15
CA LEU A 71 0.83 -8.09 5.94
C LEU A 71 1.82 -9.22 6.25
N LEU A 72 2.80 -8.99 7.11
CA LEU A 72 3.80 -10.02 7.45
C LEU A 72 3.17 -11.23 8.13
N ARG A 73 2.25 -10.99 9.09
CA ARG A 73 1.44 -12.05 9.71
C ARG A 73 0.64 -12.80 8.66
N HIS A 74 0.13 -12.08 7.64
CA HIS A 74 -0.59 -12.73 6.57
C HIS A 74 0.29 -13.68 5.76
N LEU A 75 1.55 -13.34 5.56
CA LEU A 75 2.53 -14.20 4.91
C LEU A 75 3.02 -15.34 5.83
N ASP A 76 2.87 -15.26 7.15
CA ASP A 76 3.22 -16.36 8.07
C ASP A 76 2.16 -17.46 8.06
N THR A 77 0.87 -17.11 7.98
CA THR A 77 -0.22 -18.11 7.98
C THR A 77 -0.23 -18.97 6.71
N THR A 78 0.28 -18.46 5.59
CA THR A 78 0.32 -19.17 4.29
C THR A 78 1.45 -20.20 4.20
N SER A 79 2.16 -20.45 5.29
CA SER A 79 3.35 -21.32 5.38
C SER A 79 3.13 -22.80 5.06
N THR A 80 1.92 -23.22 4.66
CA THR A 80 1.62 -24.56 4.13
C THR A 80 2.06 -24.72 2.66
N THR A 81 2.20 -23.64 1.87
CA THR A 81 2.64 -23.70 0.45
C THR A 81 3.89 -22.85 0.21
N ARG A 82 5.00 -23.18 0.89
CA ARG A 82 6.27 -22.40 0.84
C ARG A 82 6.90 -22.29 -0.55
N ASN A 83 6.42 -23.03 -1.54
CA ASN A 83 6.97 -23.07 -2.90
C ASN A 83 6.18 -22.24 -3.93
N SER A 84 5.07 -21.60 -3.55
CA SER A 84 4.29 -20.76 -4.47
C SER A 84 4.37 -19.28 -4.09
N PRO A 85 4.37 -18.36 -5.08
CA PRO A 85 4.18 -16.94 -4.82
C PRO A 85 2.88 -16.68 -4.03
N THR A 86 2.91 -15.70 -3.14
CA THR A 86 1.72 -15.23 -2.42
C THR A 86 1.27 -13.90 -3.02
N PHE A 87 -0.02 -13.76 -3.34
CA PHE A 87 -0.57 -12.52 -3.87
C PHE A 87 -1.40 -11.79 -2.82
N LEU A 88 -1.13 -10.51 -2.66
CA LEU A 88 -1.78 -9.63 -1.70
C LEU A 88 -2.24 -8.35 -2.40
N THR A 89 -3.30 -7.73 -1.90
CA THR A 89 -3.73 -6.40 -2.34
C THR A 89 -3.88 -5.51 -1.13
N LEU A 90 -3.13 -4.41 -1.08
CA LEU A 90 -3.40 -3.30 -0.18
C LEU A 90 -4.26 -2.26 -0.90
N THR A 91 -5.18 -1.63 -0.18
CA THR A 91 -6.08 -0.60 -0.72
C THR A 91 -6.02 0.62 0.17
N LEU A 92 -5.43 1.70 -0.33
CA LEU A 92 -5.41 3.01 0.30
C LEU A 92 -6.53 3.87 -0.28
N GLN A 93 -7.38 4.43 0.56
CA GLN A 93 -8.47 5.30 0.14
C GLN A 93 -8.29 6.67 0.78
N PHE A 94 -8.45 7.73 -0.02
CA PHE A 94 -8.62 9.08 0.49
C PHE A 94 -10.11 9.42 0.47
N LEU A 95 -10.61 9.95 1.59
CA LEU A 95 -12.02 10.11 1.89
C LEU A 95 -12.39 11.58 1.98
N GLU A 96 -13.64 11.88 1.66
CA GLU A 96 -14.27 13.19 1.84
C GLU A 96 -15.34 13.03 2.92
N ARG A 97 -15.26 13.85 3.97
CA ARG A 97 -16.29 13.88 5.02
C ARG A 97 -17.39 14.86 4.63
N LYS A 98 -18.56 14.34 4.27
CA LYS A 98 -19.73 15.14 3.94
C LYS A 98 -20.61 15.31 5.18
N ARG A 99 -20.54 16.50 5.80
CA ARG A 99 -21.44 16.88 6.90
C ARG A 99 -22.84 17.11 6.36
N ARG A 100 -23.77 16.19 6.63
CA ARG A 100 -25.18 16.33 6.24
C ARG A 100 -25.98 16.96 7.39
N ARG A 101 -26.09 18.30 7.37
CA ARG A 101 -26.96 19.03 8.30
C ARG A 101 -28.35 19.18 7.69
N THR A 102 -29.25 18.24 7.99
CA THR A 102 -30.69 18.45 7.76
C THR A 102 -31.23 19.24 8.94
N TRP A 103 -31.98 20.30 8.68
CA TRP A 103 -32.48 21.30 9.63
C TRP A 103 -33.29 20.80 10.85
N PHE A 104 -33.49 19.48 10.98
CA PHE A 104 -34.15 18.85 12.13
C PHE A 104 -33.52 17.56 12.65
N LEU A 105 -32.49 17.03 11.98
CA LEU A 105 -31.92 15.75 12.36
C LEU A 105 -30.45 15.72 11.98
N GLN A 106 -29.60 15.66 13.00
CA GLN A 106 -28.17 15.44 12.83
C GLN A 106 -27.97 13.98 12.43
N LYS A 107 -27.71 13.74 11.14
CA LYS A 107 -27.26 12.43 10.67
C LYS A 107 -25.77 12.28 10.96
N PRO A 108 -25.27 11.04 11.17
CA PRO A 108 -23.84 10.80 11.27
C PRO A 108 -23.13 11.28 10.00
N ASP A 109 -21.91 11.79 10.17
CA ASP A 109 -21.07 12.22 9.06
C ASP A 109 -20.78 11.04 8.13
N GLU A 110 -20.93 11.27 6.82
CA GLU A 110 -20.71 10.27 5.79
C GLU A 110 -19.31 10.46 5.20
N GLU A 111 -18.49 9.40 5.22
CA GLU A 111 -17.18 9.39 4.58
C GLU A 111 -17.24 8.59 3.29
N THR A 112 -16.95 9.25 2.17
CA THR A 112 -16.96 8.62 0.85
C THR A 112 -15.59 8.75 0.19
N PRO A 113 -15.04 7.70 -0.43
CA PRO A 113 -13.76 7.80 -1.12
C PRO A 113 -13.86 8.77 -2.30
N TRP A 114 -12.88 9.64 -2.44
CA TRP A 114 -12.69 10.48 -3.63
C TRP A 114 -11.50 10.01 -4.49
N GLU A 115 -10.62 9.16 -3.96
CA GLU A 115 -9.54 8.50 -4.70
C GLU A 115 -9.17 7.18 -4.02
N THR A 116 -8.85 6.14 -4.80
CA THR A 116 -8.42 4.83 -4.27
C THR A 116 -7.21 4.30 -5.02
N TRP A 117 -6.23 3.78 -4.27
CA TRP A 117 -5.02 3.15 -4.78
C TRP A 117 -4.97 1.69 -4.35
N HIS A 118 -4.84 0.78 -5.32
CA HIS A 118 -4.65 -0.64 -5.13
C HIS A 118 -3.19 -1.01 -5.37
N LEU A 119 -2.53 -1.54 -4.34
CA LEU A 119 -1.17 -2.05 -4.41
C LEU A 119 -1.26 -3.57 -4.50
N ASN A 120 -1.10 -4.11 -5.70
CA ASN A 120 -1.03 -5.55 -5.93
C ASN A 120 0.40 -6.01 -5.71
N ILE A 121 0.60 -6.90 -4.75
CA ILE A 121 1.91 -7.32 -4.28
C ILE A 121 2.05 -8.81 -4.52
N THR A 122 3.02 -9.16 -5.34
CA THR A 122 3.48 -10.52 -5.54
C THR A 122 4.68 -10.78 -4.62
N VAL A 123 4.48 -11.60 -3.61
CA VAL A 123 5.55 -12.02 -2.70
C VAL A 123 6.17 -13.31 -3.20
N LEU A 124 7.43 -13.23 -3.59
CA LEU A 124 8.20 -14.37 -4.10
C LEU A 124 8.42 -15.40 -2.99
N PRO A 125 8.37 -16.71 -3.31
CA PRO A 125 8.61 -17.76 -2.33
C PRO A 125 10.02 -17.64 -1.74
N THR A 126 10.16 -17.90 -0.44
CA THR A 126 11.47 -18.00 0.19
C THR A 126 12.20 -19.20 -0.40
N ASN A 127 13.28 -18.94 -1.13
CA ASN A 127 14.30 -19.91 -1.49
C ASN A 127 14.97 -20.44 -0.20
N ASN A 128 14.33 -21.42 0.44
CA ASN A 128 14.82 -22.12 1.63
C ASN A 128 16.06 -22.98 1.31
N ASN A 129 17.18 -22.34 0.98
CA ASN A 129 18.52 -22.94 1.15
C ASN A 129 19.19 -22.43 2.44
N THR A 130 18.54 -21.52 3.17
CA THR A 130 19.06 -20.96 4.43
C THR A 130 18.75 -21.82 5.65
N ALA A 131 17.73 -22.70 5.61
CA ALA A 131 17.44 -23.66 6.69
C ALA A 131 18.40 -24.87 6.72
N LEU A 132 19.23 -25.05 5.69
CA LEU A 132 20.28 -26.08 5.61
C LEU A 132 21.70 -25.52 5.85
N ARG A 133 21.82 -24.26 6.29
CA ARG A 133 23.10 -23.56 6.52
C ARG A 133 23.97 -24.14 7.65
N ASN A 134 23.60 -25.29 8.21
CA ASN A 134 24.48 -26.07 9.09
C ASN A 134 25.46 -26.98 8.31
N SER A 135 25.38 -27.10 6.98
CA SER A 135 26.49 -27.65 6.20
C SER A 135 27.37 -26.51 5.70
N SER A 136 28.42 -26.21 6.47
CA SER A 136 29.61 -25.57 5.94
C SER A 136 30.02 -26.27 4.64
N LEU A 137 30.37 -25.49 3.62
CA LEU A 137 30.94 -25.94 2.33
C LEU A 137 29.96 -26.14 1.15
N SER A 138 29.19 -25.13 0.76
CA SER A 138 28.94 -24.86 -0.66
C SER A 138 28.42 -23.44 -0.90
N LYS A 139 29.28 -22.57 -1.46
CA LYS A 139 28.92 -21.24 -1.95
C LYS A 139 28.50 -21.38 -3.41
N ASN A 140 27.28 -21.84 -3.66
CA ASN A 140 26.75 -22.04 -5.02
C ASN A 140 26.47 -20.68 -5.70
N SER A 141 27.20 -20.37 -6.78
CA SER A 141 27.06 -19.15 -7.60
C SER A 141 25.65 -18.92 -8.16
N SER A 142 24.84 -19.97 -8.27
CA SER A 142 23.44 -19.90 -8.72
C SER A 142 22.50 -19.24 -7.70
N THR A 143 22.82 -19.28 -6.40
CA THR A 143 22.01 -18.62 -5.36
C THR A 143 22.21 -17.11 -5.38
N ASP A 144 23.45 -16.67 -5.59
CA ASP A 144 23.80 -15.25 -5.70
C ASP A 144 23.18 -14.63 -6.96
N TYR A 145 23.22 -15.34 -8.09
CA TYR A 145 22.57 -14.91 -9.34
C TYR A 145 21.06 -14.68 -9.17
N ASN A 146 20.36 -15.63 -8.55
CA ASN A 146 18.92 -15.50 -8.30
C ASN A 146 18.61 -14.33 -7.36
N SER A 147 19.42 -14.12 -6.32
CA SER A 147 19.27 -12.98 -5.40
C SER A 147 19.47 -11.64 -6.11
N THR A 148 20.50 -11.53 -6.96
CA THR A 148 20.74 -10.32 -7.76
C THR A 148 19.62 -10.03 -8.74
N GLN A 149 19.08 -11.07 -9.40
CA GLN A 149 17.95 -10.93 -10.32
C GLN A 149 16.68 -10.50 -9.59
N THR A 150 16.41 -11.10 -8.42
CA THR A 150 15.28 -10.71 -7.57
C THR A 150 15.43 -9.25 -7.13
N ARG A 151 16.61 -8.82 -6.69
CA ARG A 151 16.85 -7.42 -6.33
C ARG A 151 16.60 -6.47 -7.50
N HIS A 152 17.09 -6.78 -8.70
CA HIS A 152 16.85 -5.95 -9.89
C HIS A 152 15.36 -5.86 -10.22
N LEU A 153 14.63 -6.98 -10.15
CA LEU A 153 13.18 -7.00 -10.39
C LEU A 153 12.42 -6.15 -9.37
N MET A 154 12.73 -6.30 -8.08
CA MET A 154 12.10 -5.50 -7.02
C MET A 154 12.36 -4.01 -7.21
N THR A 155 13.59 -3.65 -7.56
CA THR A 155 14.00 -2.25 -7.79
C THR A 155 13.28 -1.66 -8.99
N TYR A 156 13.26 -2.39 -10.10
CA TYR A 156 12.58 -1.97 -11.33
C TYR A 156 11.07 -1.77 -11.13
N GLU A 157 10.37 -2.71 -10.49
CA GLU A 157 8.93 -2.56 -10.25
C GLU A 157 8.63 -1.43 -9.24
N LEU A 158 9.47 -1.26 -8.21
CA LEU A 158 9.31 -0.13 -7.28
C LEU A 158 9.54 1.22 -7.98
N GLU A 159 10.56 1.33 -8.82
CA GLU A 159 10.85 2.52 -9.61
C GLU A 159 9.67 2.85 -10.54
N LYS A 160 9.21 1.86 -11.30
CA LYS A 160 8.04 1.99 -12.20
C LYS A 160 6.79 2.41 -11.43
N ALA A 161 6.48 1.77 -10.31
CA ALA A 161 5.32 2.13 -9.48
C ALA A 161 5.43 3.55 -8.92
N THR A 162 6.64 3.98 -8.52
CA THR A 162 6.91 5.34 -8.05
C THR A 162 6.67 6.37 -9.16
N TRP A 163 7.16 6.11 -10.38
CA TRP A 163 6.90 6.96 -11.54
C TRP A 163 5.41 7.04 -11.88
N GLN A 164 4.69 5.91 -11.80
CA GLN A 164 3.25 5.90 -11.99
C GLN A 164 2.52 6.77 -10.95
N VAL A 165 2.91 6.70 -9.68
CA VAL A 165 2.35 7.58 -8.63
C VAL A 165 2.58 9.04 -9.00
N LEU A 166 3.81 9.42 -9.37
CA LEU A 166 4.15 10.80 -9.73
C LEU A 166 3.35 11.28 -10.95
N GLU A 167 3.26 10.47 -12.00
CA GLU A 167 2.53 10.80 -13.21
C GLU A 167 1.04 11.00 -12.94
N ILE A 168 0.40 10.03 -12.27
CA ILE A 168 -1.01 10.10 -11.89
C ILE A 168 -1.24 11.30 -10.97
N ALA A 169 -0.37 11.51 -9.98
CA ALA A 169 -0.51 12.59 -9.02
C ALA A 169 -0.49 13.98 -9.67
N ASN A 170 0.35 14.14 -10.69
CA ASN A 170 0.51 15.39 -11.44
C ASN A 170 -0.61 15.61 -12.47
N GLN A 171 -1.02 14.57 -13.19
CA GLN A 171 -2.00 14.67 -14.27
C GLN A 171 -3.46 14.64 -13.76
N GLN A 172 -3.73 13.84 -12.73
CA GLN A 172 -5.09 13.59 -12.22
C GLN A 172 -5.32 14.39 -10.94
N ARG A 173 -5.83 15.61 -11.09
CA ARG A 173 -6.10 16.54 -9.98
C ARG A 173 -7.53 17.07 -9.93
N ASN A 174 -8.27 16.93 -11.02
CA ASN A 174 -9.60 17.53 -11.19
C ASN A 174 -10.67 16.91 -10.28
N HIS A 175 -10.43 15.71 -9.76
CA HIS A 175 -11.34 15.00 -8.86
C HIS A 175 -11.06 15.28 -7.37
N ILE A 176 -9.98 15.99 -7.04
CA ILE A 176 -9.66 16.35 -5.64
C ILE A 176 -10.76 17.31 -5.14
N PRO A 177 -11.49 16.97 -4.05
CA PRO A 177 -12.56 17.82 -3.55
C PRO A 177 -12.03 19.18 -3.05
N PRO A 178 -12.88 20.22 -3.02
CA PRO A 178 -12.51 21.48 -2.38
C PRO A 178 -12.34 21.30 -0.87
N ILE A 179 -11.32 21.92 -0.29
CA ILE A 179 -11.14 21.95 1.16
C ILE A 179 -12.18 22.89 1.76
N THR A 180 -13.11 22.34 2.55
CA THR A 180 -14.23 23.08 3.17
C THR A 180 -14.17 23.07 4.70
N THR A 181 -13.13 22.47 5.28
CA THR A 181 -12.95 22.30 6.73
C THR A 181 -11.70 23.02 7.22
N ASN A 182 -11.73 23.41 8.50
CA ASN A 182 -10.58 23.94 9.24
C ASN A 182 -9.88 22.85 10.08
N GLU A 183 -10.28 21.59 9.93
CA GLU A 183 -9.61 20.45 10.56
C GLU A 183 -8.17 20.33 10.06
N SER A 184 -7.26 19.86 10.92
CA SER A 184 -5.84 19.75 10.58
C SER A 184 -5.59 18.86 9.37
N ASN A 185 -6.38 17.80 9.19
CA ASN A 185 -6.35 16.94 8.01
C ASN A 185 -7.69 17.07 7.26
N PRO A 186 -7.73 17.70 6.07
CA PRO A 186 -8.97 17.93 5.34
C PRO A 186 -9.55 16.66 4.70
N PHE A 187 -8.73 15.62 4.48
CA PHE A 187 -9.15 14.38 3.84
C PHE A 187 -8.72 13.17 4.68
N PRO A 188 -9.68 12.52 5.38
CA PRO A 188 -9.40 11.27 6.06
C PRO A 188 -8.90 10.20 5.09
N TYR A 189 -8.27 9.16 5.62
CA TYR A 189 -7.75 8.05 4.82
C TYR A 189 -7.97 6.72 5.53
N ASP A 190 -8.12 5.66 4.73
CA ASP A 190 -8.20 4.29 5.23
C ASP A 190 -7.31 3.37 4.41
N LEU A 191 -6.61 2.47 5.09
CA LEU A 191 -5.70 1.50 4.50
C LEU A 191 -6.18 0.11 4.87
N LYS A 192 -6.56 -0.69 3.87
CA LYS A 192 -7.04 -2.06 4.02
C LYS A 192 -6.09 -3.05 3.36
N ILE A 193 -6.06 -4.29 3.84
CA ILE A 193 -5.32 -5.39 3.20
C ILE A 193 -6.26 -6.56 2.92
N LYS A 194 -6.12 -7.16 1.74
CA LYS A 194 -6.83 -8.36 1.31
C LYS A 194 -5.84 -9.36 0.75
N ARG A 195 -6.12 -10.65 0.94
CA ARG A 195 -5.41 -11.75 0.27
C ARG A 195 -6.18 -12.16 -0.98
N SER A 196 -5.48 -12.55 -2.05
CA SER A 196 -6.13 -13.17 -3.21
C SER A 196 -6.82 -14.47 -2.78
N GLY A 197 -8.11 -14.63 -3.09
CA GLY A 197 -8.89 -15.83 -2.73
C GLY A 197 -9.61 -15.78 -1.39
N GLN A 198 -9.47 -14.69 -0.62
CA GLN A 198 -10.33 -14.43 0.54
C GLN A 198 -11.50 -13.54 0.09
N GLU A 199 -12.61 -14.16 -0.34
CA GLU A 199 -13.87 -13.43 -0.56
C GLU A 199 -14.24 -12.69 0.72
N GLY A 200 -14.58 -11.40 0.57
CA GLY A 200 -14.89 -10.54 1.69
C GLY A 200 -16.07 -11.06 2.50
N TRP A 201 -15.91 -11.12 3.83
CA TRP A 201 -17.02 -11.15 4.76
C TRP A 201 -17.83 -9.85 4.65
N GLY A 202 -18.72 -9.80 3.66
CA GLY A 202 -19.58 -8.64 3.39
C GLY A 202 -20.88 -8.99 2.69
N GLY A 203 -21.36 -10.24 2.86
CA GLY A 203 -22.54 -10.75 2.17
C GLY A 203 -23.31 -11.79 2.99
N LYS A 204 -23.68 -11.47 4.24
CA LYS A 204 -24.74 -12.17 4.96
C LYS A 204 -25.61 -11.16 5.71
N MET A 205 -26.51 -10.51 4.98
CA MET A 205 -27.78 -10.05 5.51
C MET A 205 -28.77 -10.01 4.35
N GLY A 206 -29.81 -10.84 4.45
CA GLY A 206 -30.83 -10.97 3.40
C GLY A 206 -31.62 -12.27 3.49
N ILE A 207 -31.99 -12.70 4.70
CA ILE A 207 -33.14 -13.57 4.91
C ILE A 207 -33.82 -13.01 6.15
N PHE A 208 -34.88 -12.24 5.94
CA PHE A 208 -36.17 -12.20 6.64
C PHE A 208 -37.03 -11.14 5.96
#